data_AF-A0A4W5M052-F1
#
_entry.id   AF-A0A4W5M052-F1
#
_cell.length_a   1.000
_cell.length_b   1.000
_cell.length_c   1.000
_cell.angle_alpha   90.00
_cell.angle_beta   90.00
_cell.angle_gamma   90.00
#
_symmetry.space_group_name_H-M   'P 1'
#
loop_
_entity.id
_entity.type
_entity.pdbx_description
1 polymer ?
#
loop_
_entity_poly.entity_id
_entity_poly.type
_entity_poly.pdbx_seq_one_letter_code
_entity_poly.pdbx_strand_id
1 'polypeptide(L)'
;MQSLERLLQEAVCSGQPRTHRPWKKIMIMVEGIYSMEGSVVCLPDVVALKKKYKAYLYLDEAHSIGAVGPTGRGVTELFGLDPSDIDVMMGTFTKSFGAAGGYIAGKKVRSLTPCLLRSPLRVLFPYPRYV
;
A
#
# COMPACT_ATOMS: atom_id res chain seq x y z
N MET A 1 0.96 2.00 -13.96
CA MET A 1 1.11 3.28 -13.21
C MET A 1 0.15 4.40 -13.61
N GLN A 2 -0.04 4.70 -14.91
CA GLN A 2 -0.97 5.75 -15.36
C GLN A 2 -2.41 5.59 -14.83
N SER A 3 -2.90 4.35 -14.71
CA SER A 3 -4.21 4.05 -14.13
C SER A 3 -4.31 4.50 -12.66
N LEU A 4 -3.32 4.17 -11.83
CA LEU A 4 -3.30 4.60 -10.42
C LEU A 4 -3.23 6.12 -10.30
N GLU A 5 -2.42 6.78 -11.12
CA GLU A 5 -2.36 8.24 -11.14
C GLU A 5 -3.70 8.87 -11.52
N ARG A 6 -4.41 8.31 -12.52
CA ARG A 6 -5.76 8.76 -12.88
C ARG A 6 -6.75 8.61 -11.73
N LEU A 7 -6.70 7.49 -11.00
CA LEU A 7 -7.54 7.27 -9.82
C LEU A 7 -7.23 8.26 -8.69
N LEU A 8 -5.95 8.60 -8.49
CA LEU A 8 -5.52 9.62 -7.53
C LEU A 8 -6.01 11.01 -7.93
N GLN A 9 -5.87 11.37 -9.21
CA GLN A 9 -6.38 12.63 -9.76
C GLN A 9 -7.90 12.72 -9.61
N GLU A 10 -8.63 11.66 -9.92
CA GLU A 10 -10.09 11.63 -9.74
C GLU A 10 -10.49 11.76 -8.27
N ALA A 11 -9.76 11.11 -7.35
CA ALA A 11 -9.98 11.25 -5.92
C ALA A 11 -9.72 12.69 -5.42
N VAL A 12 -8.77 13.41 -6.01
CA VAL A 12 -8.50 14.80 -5.63
C VAL A 12 -9.48 15.76 -6.30
N CYS A 13 -9.74 15.61 -7.60
CA CYS A 13 -10.52 16.54 -8.42
C CYS A 13 -12.03 16.34 -8.32
N SER A 14 -12.51 15.09 -8.45
CA SER A 14 -13.96 14.79 -8.47
C SER A 14 -14.55 14.70 -7.07
N GLY A 15 -13.70 14.47 -6.07
CA GLY A 15 -14.09 14.44 -4.66
C GLY A 15 -14.99 13.24 -4.29
N GLN A 16 -15.78 13.41 -3.23
CA GLN A 16 -16.69 12.38 -2.72
C GLN A 16 -17.98 12.31 -3.55
N PRO A 17 -18.53 11.12 -3.86
CA PRO A 17 -19.68 10.97 -4.75
C PRO A 17 -20.94 11.77 -4.37
N ARG A 18 -21.15 12.03 -3.07
CA ARG A 18 -22.33 12.75 -2.57
C ARG A 18 -22.10 14.24 -2.28
N THR A 19 -20.88 14.62 -1.91
CA THR A 19 -20.59 15.97 -1.42
C THR A 19 -19.69 16.76 -2.36
N HIS A 20 -19.10 16.11 -3.36
CA HIS A 20 -18.07 16.64 -4.27
C HIS A 20 -16.87 17.29 -3.56
N ARG A 21 -16.73 17.10 -2.24
CA ARG A 21 -15.60 17.60 -1.47
C ARG A 21 -14.37 16.73 -1.78
N PRO A 22 -13.18 17.33 -1.91
CA PRO A 22 -11.97 16.57 -2.15
C PRO A 22 -11.73 15.58 -1.01
N TRP A 23 -11.20 14.40 -1.34
CA TRP A 23 -10.84 13.41 -0.33
C TRP A 23 -9.65 13.92 0.47
N LYS A 24 -9.85 14.14 1.77
CA LYS A 24 -8.76 14.57 2.68
C LYS A 24 -7.77 13.45 2.97
N LYS A 25 -8.19 12.19 2.79
CA LYS A 25 -7.40 11.00 3.08
C LYS A 25 -7.60 9.99 1.97
N ILE A 26 -6.49 9.60 1.36
CA ILE A 26 -6.44 8.59 0.31
C ILE A 26 -5.42 7.55 0.76
N MET A 27 -5.78 6.28 0.65
CA MET A 27 -4.90 5.16 0.95
C MET A 27 -4.73 4.32 -0.31
N ILE A 28 -3.48 4.13 -0.71
CA ILE A 28 -3.08 3.24 -1.79
C ILE A 28 -2.76 1.90 -1.14
N MET A 29 -3.44 0.84 -1.57
CA MET A 29 -3.17 -0.53 -1.13
C MET A 29 -2.51 -1.29 -2.27
N VAL A 30 -1.31 -1.83 -2.03
CA VAL A 30 -0.55 -2.60 -3.02
C VAL A 30 -0.02 -3.89 -2.40
N GLU A 31 0.12 -4.92 -3.22
CA GLU A 31 0.80 -6.16 -2.86
C GLU A 31 2.23 -6.10 -3.41
N GLY A 32 3.21 -6.59 -2.66
CA GLY A 32 4.59 -6.66 -3.11
C GLY A 32 4.75 -7.58 -4.32
N ILE A 33 4.25 -8.80 -4.16
CA ILE A 33 4.11 -9.79 -5.24
C ILE A 33 2.63 -10.16 -5.32
N TYR A 34 2.05 -9.95 -6.50
CA TYR A 34 0.69 -10.37 -6.79
C TYR A 34 0.65 -11.89 -6.96
N SER A 35 -0.13 -12.57 -6.12
CA SER A 35 -0.11 -14.03 -6.02
C SER A 35 -0.60 -14.75 -7.28
N MET A 36 -1.51 -14.13 -8.02
CA MET A 36 -2.14 -14.73 -9.21
C MET A 36 -1.19 -14.72 -10.40
N GLU A 37 -0.55 -13.59 -10.69
CA GLU A 37 0.36 -13.44 -11.83
C GLU A 37 1.84 -13.64 -11.48
N GLY A 38 2.19 -13.62 -10.18
CA GLY A 38 3.58 -13.59 -9.73
C GLY A 38 4.30 -12.27 -10.04
N SER A 39 3.55 -11.22 -10.43
CA SER A 39 4.14 -9.95 -10.83
C SER A 39 4.59 -9.14 -9.61
N VAL A 40 5.75 -8.49 -9.72
CA VAL A 40 6.30 -7.61 -8.68
C VAL A 40 5.81 -6.19 -8.91
N VAL A 41 5.33 -5.52 -7.87
CA VAL A 41 4.92 -4.11 -7.96
C VAL A 41 6.13 -3.20 -8.20
N CYS A 42 5.99 -2.20 -9.06
CA CYS A 42 6.95 -1.10 -9.19
C CYS A 42 6.85 -0.16 -7.98
N LEU A 43 7.38 -0.59 -6.83
CA LEU A 43 7.28 0.13 -5.56
C LEU A 43 7.84 1.57 -5.61
N PRO A 44 8.96 1.88 -6.31
CA PRO A 44 9.47 3.24 -6.42
C PRO A 44 8.46 4.23 -7.03
N ASP A 45 7.73 3.81 -8.07
CA ASP A 45 6.73 4.66 -8.73
C ASP A 45 5.52 4.91 -7.81
N VAL A 46 5.11 3.89 -7.06
CA VAL A 46 4.03 4.01 -6.08
C VAL A 46 4.43 4.96 -4.94
N VAL A 47 5.66 4.87 -4.45
CA VAL A 47 6.19 5.80 -3.43
C VAL A 47 6.29 7.22 -3.98
N ALA A 48 6.68 7.40 -5.24
CA ALA A 48 6.69 8.72 -5.89
C ALA A 48 5.28 9.32 -5.97
N LEU A 49 4.27 8.54 -6.38
CA LEU A 49 2.87 8.99 -6.39
C LEU A 49 2.33 9.26 -4.99
N LYS A 50 2.66 8.41 -4.01
CA LYS A 50 2.34 8.63 -2.59
C LYS A 50 2.82 10.01 -2.15
N LYS A 51 4.09 10.34 -2.40
CA LYS A 51 4.70 11.63 -2.05
C LYS A 51 4.03 12.79 -2.80
N LYS A 52 3.75 12.63 -4.09
CA LYS A 52 3.10 13.65 -4.94
C LYS A 52 1.68 14.01 -4.47
N TYR A 53 0.86 13.01 -4.15
CA TYR A 53 -0.55 13.19 -3.78
C TYR A 53 -0.80 13.20 -2.26
N LYS A 54 0.26 13.13 -1.44
CA LYS A 54 0.21 13.03 0.03
C LYS A 54 -0.74 11.93 0.52
N ALA A 55 -0.72 10.80 -0.19
CA ALA A 55 -1.52 9.64 0.15
C ALA A 55 -0.81 8.76 1.19
N TYR A 56 -1.58 7.88 1.83
CA TYR A 56 -1.05 6.79 2.64
C TYR A 56 -0.76 5.58 1.75
N LEU A 57 0.25 4.79 2.10
CA LEU A 57 0.64 3.58 1.41
C LEU A 57 0.59 2.39 2.38
N TYR A 58 -0.26 1.44 2.01
CA TYR A 58 -0.37 0.13 2.64
C TYR A 58 0.26 -0.90 1.69
N LEU A 59 1.28 -1.60 2.18
CA LEU A 59 2.01 -2.62 1.44
C LEU A 59 1.76 -3.98 2.07
N ASP A 60 1.21 -4.91 1.30
CA ASP A 60 1.08 -6.31 1.67
C ASP A 60 2.30 -7.09 1.17
N GLU A 61 3.15 -7.54 2.10
CA GLU A 61 4.36 -8.31 1.85
C GLU A 61 4.12 -9.83 1.99
N ALA A 62 2.87 -10.32 2.06
CA ALA A 62 2.59 -11.72 2.38
C ALA A 62 3.26 -12.72 1.42
N HIS A 63 3.39 -12.38 0.13
CA HIS A 63 4.04 -13.23 -0.88
C HIS A 63 5.50 -12.86 -1.16
N SER A 64 5.97 -11.74 -0.65
CA SER A 64 7.31 -11.20 -0.92
C SER A 64 8.27 -11.36 0.24
N ILE A 65 7.81 -11.30 1.48
CA ILE A 65 8.67 -11.56 2.63
C ILE A 65 9.16 -13.01 2.62
N GLY A 66 10.46 -13.20 2.80
CA GLY A 66 11.17 -14.47 2.67
C GLY A 66 11.37 -14.96 1.23
N ALA A 67 10.75 -14.33 0.23
CA ALA A 67 10.87 -14.73 -1.17
C ALA A 67 11.83 -13.82 -1.98
N VAL A 68 11.87 -12.52 -1.67
CA VAL A 68 12.69 -11.54 -2.39
C VAL A 68 13.48 -10.63 -1.46
N GLY A 69 14.53 -10.00 -2.01
CA GLY A 69 15.50 -9.19 -1.27
C GLY A 69 16.72 -10.02 -0.84
N PRO A 70 17.93 -9.44 -0.77
CA PRO A 70 19.14 -10.14 -0.38
C PRO A 70 19.05 -10.88 0.97
N THR A 71 18.29 -10.33 1.93
CA THR A 71 18.06 -10.96 3.25
C THR A 71 16.63 -11.46 3.42
N GLY A 72 15.82 -11.46 2.36
CA GLY A 72 14.44 -11.91 2.39
C GLY A 72 13.47 -10.95 3.07
N ARG A 73 13.80 -9.66 3.20
CA ARG A 73 12.92 -8.67 3.87
C ARG A 73 11.73 -8.23 3.03
N GLY A 74 11.64 -8.67 1.76
CA GLY A 74 10.53 -8.36 0.88
C GLY A 74 10.86 -7.35 -0.20
N VAL A 75 9.83 -6.79 -0.84
CA VAL A 75 10.01 -5.92 -2.01
C VAL A 75 10.66 -4.58 -1.67
N THR A 76 10.49 -4.10 -0.44
CA THR A 76 11.19 -2.89 0.05
C THR A 76 12.71 -3.04 -0.06
N GLU A 77 13.24 -4.20 0.32
CA GLU A 77 14.67 -4.50 0.24
C GLU A 77 15.12 -4.75 -1.21
N LEU A 78 14.28 -5.42 -2.01
CA LEU A 78 14.55 -5.67 -3.43
C LEU A 78 14.82 -4.36 -4.21
N PHE A 79 14.08 -3.30 -3.92
CA PHE A 79 14.24 -1.99 -4.56
C PHE A 79 15.15 -1.02 -3.79
N GLY A 80 15.76 -1.45 -2.68
CA GLY A 80 16.62 -0.59 -1.85
C GLY A 80 15.88 0.62 -1.26
N LEU A 81 14.56 0.51 -1.04
CA LEU A 81 13.75 1.58 -0.48
C LEU A 81 13.77 1.54 1.04
N ASP A 82 13.74 2.73 1.66
CA ASP A 82 13.60 2.83 3.10
C ASP A 82 12.19 2.36 3.52
N PRO A 83 12.05 1.35 4.40
CA PRO A 83 10.75 0.92 4.92
C PRO A 83 9.94 2.06 5.55
N SER A 84 10.62 3.13 5.98
CA SER A 84 10.02 4.36 6.51
C SER A 84 9.16 5.12 5.50
N ASP A 85 9.34 4.88 4.20
CA ASP A 85 8.50 5.45 3.14
C ASP A 85 7.16 4.71 3.00
N ILE A 86 6.98 3.57 3.68
CA ILE A 86 5.72 2.83 3.75
C ILE A 86 5.00 3.16 5.07
N ASP A 87 3.70 3.46 5.02
CA ASP A 87 2.97 3.85 6.24
C ASP A 87 2.51 2.64 7.04
N VAL A 88 2.05 1.61 6.33
CA VAL A 88 1.60 0.35 6.89
C VAL A 88 2.15 -0.79 6.04
N MET A 89 2.84 -1.73 6.67
CA MET A 89 3.33 -2.96 6.08
C MET A 89 2.64 -4.12 6.76
N MET A 90 2.11 -5.05 5.96
CA MET A 90 1.51 -6.29 6.46
C MET A 90 2.33 -7.46 5.94
N GLY A 91 2.45 -8.52 6.75
CA GLY A 91 2.98 -9.79 6.29
C GLY A 91 2.34 -10.96 7.01
N THR A 92 2.55 -12.16 6.47
CA THR A 92 2.03 -13.41 7.04
C THR A 92 3.15 -14.34 7.45
N PHE A 93 2.92 -15.12 8.50
CA PHE A 93 3.79 -16.20 8.92
C PHE A 93 3.44 -17.55 8.26
N THR A 94 2.28 -17.63 7.59
CA THR A 94 1.74 -18.88 7.01
C THR A 94 2.41 -19.36 5.73
N LYS A 95 3.26 -18.55 5.11
CA LYS A 95 3.89 -18.85 3.81
C LYS A 95 5.37 -19.15 4.02
N SER A 96 6.24 -18.20 3.69
CA SER A 96 7.70 -18.36 3.73
C SER A 96 8.24 -18.76 5.10
N PHE A 97 7.53 -18.41 6.19
CA PHE A 97 7.94 -18.73 7.56
C PHE A 97 7.40 -20.07 8.10
N GLY A 98 6.52 -20.76 7.37
CA GLY A 98 5.99 -22.08 7.76
C GLY A 98 5.27 -22.14 9.11
N ALA A 99 4.78 -21.01 9.62
CA ALA A 99 4.13 -20.89 10.93
C ALA A 99 2.67 -20.42 10.80
N ALA A 100 2.08 -19.86 11.86
CA ALA A 100 0.70 -19.38 11.86
C ALA A 100 0.61 -17.92 12.33
N GLY A 101 -0.34 -17.18 11.76
CA GLY A 101 -0.60 -15.78 12.10
C GLY A 101 -0.04 -14.79 11.06
N GLY A 102 -0.20 -13.50 11.37
CA GLY A 102 0.30 -12.40 10.55
C GLY A 102 0.60 -11.18 11.41
N TYR A 103 1.31 -10.22 10.84
CA TYR A 103 1.73 -9.01 11.52
C TYR A 103 1.40 -7.79 10.67
N ILE A 104 1.22 -6.66 11.36
CA ILE A 104 1.12 -5.34 10.75
C ILE A 104 2.13 -4.45 11.46
N ALA A 105 3.05 -3.90 10.69
CA ALA A 105 4.02 -2.90 11.14
C ALA A 105 3.67 -1.55 10.52
N GLY A 106 3.89 -0.47 11.25
CA GLY A 106 3.65 0.87 10.74
C GLY A 106 4.19 1.88 11.72
N LYS A 107 4.42 3.11 11.26
CA LYS A 107 4.85 4.17 12.16
C LYS A 107 3.78 4.41 13.22
N LYS A 108 4.21 4.67 14.47
CA LYS A 108 3.33 5.08 15.58
C LYS A 108 2.80 6.48 15.31
N VAL A 109 1.85 6.58 14.39
CA VAL A 109 1.25 7.84 14.01
C VAL A 109 0.09 8.08 14.97
N ARG A 110 0.23 9.06 15.87
CA ARG A 110 -0.86 9.55 16.76
C ARG A 110 -2.13 9.91 15.98
N SER A 111 -2.03 10.16 14.68
CA SER A 111 -3.16 10.40 13.79
C SER A 111 -3.70 9.14 13.07
N LEU A 112 -2.99 8.02 12.86
CA LEU A 112 -3.50 6.89 12.04
C LEU A 112 -4.74 6.22 12.65
N THR A 113 -4.71 5.91 13.96
CA THR A 113 -5.80 5.20 14.66
C THR A 113 -7.09 6.04 14.75
N PRO A 114 -7.06 7.34 15.10
CA PRO A 114 -8.26 8.17 15.00
C PRO A 114 -8.63 8.53 13.55
N CYS A 115 -7.66 8.59 12.62
CA CYS A 115 -7.89 9.06 11.25
C CYS A 115 -8.49 8.03 10.31
N LEU A 116 -8.23 6.74 10.50
CA LEU A 116 -8.88 5.64 9.76
C LEU A 116 -10.36 5.51 10.13
N LEU A 117 -10.74 5.85 11.37
CA LEU A 117 -12.07 5.60 11.92
C LEU A 117 -13.05 6.79 11.86
N ARG A 118 -12.56 8.04 11.74
CA ARG A 118 -13.41 9.25 11.94
C ARG A 118 -13.76 10.06 10.68
N SER A 119 -13.19 9.75 9.52
CA SER A 119 -13.44 10.53 8.30
C SER A 119 -13.44 9.64 7.07
N PRO A 120 -14.19 9.99 6.02
CA PRO A 120 -14.23 9.21 4.78
C PRO A 120 -12.80 9.03 4.22
N LEU A 121 -12.38 7.78 4.09
CA LEU A 121 -11.13 7.35 3.48
C LEU A 121 -11.43 6.70 2.12
N ARG A 122 -10.74 7.13 1.06
CA ARG A 122 -10.79 6.45 -0.23
C ARG A 122 -9.64 5.46 -0.32
N VAL A 123 -9.97 4.19 -0.47
CA VAL A 123 -9.01 3.12 -0.73
C VAL A 123 -8.88 2.94 -2.24
N LEU A 124 -7.66 2.96 -2.73
CA LEU A 124 -7.33 2.78 -4.14
C LEU A 124 -6.46 1.54 -4.30
N PHE A 125 -6.85 0.68 -5.24
CA PHE A 125 -6.07 -0.46 -5.69
C PHE A 125 -5.50 -0.14 -7.08
N PRO A 126 -4.21 -0.36 -7.33
CA PRO A 126 -3.59 -0.08 -8.62
C PRO A 126 -4.03 -1.06 -9.73
N TYR A 127 -4.48 -2.26 -9.35
CA TYR A 127 -4.95 -3.31 -10.24
C TYR A 127 -6.33 -3.83 -9.77
N PRO A 128 -7.20 -4.27 -10.70
CA PRO A 128 -8.44 -4.95 -10.32
C PRO A 128 -8.08 -6.19 -9.50
N ARG A 129 -8.57 -6.27 -8.26
CA ARG A 129 -8.44 -7.49 -7.47
C ARG A 129 -9.40 -8.53 -8.04
N TYR A 130 -8.85 -9.54 -8.70
CA TYR A 130 -9.55 -10.80 -8.94
C TYR A 130 -9.58 -11.54 -7.60
N VAL A 131 -10.68 -11.37 -6.86
CA VAL A 131 -10.97 -12.18 -5.66
C VAL A 131 -11.79 -13.38 -6.10
#